data_AF-A0A6B2LRR1-F1
#
_entry.id   AF-A0A6B2LRR1-F1
#
_cell.length_a   1.000
_cell.length_b   1.000
_cell.length_c   1.000
_cell.angle_alpha   90.00
_cell.angle_beta   90.00
_cell.angle_gamma   90.00
#
_symmetry.space_group_name_H-M   'P 1'
#
loop_
_entity.id
_entity.type
_entity.pdbx_description
1 polymer ?
#
loop_
_entity_poly.entity_id
_entity_poly.type
_entity_poly.pdbx_seq_one_letter_code
_entity_poly.pdbx_strand_id
1 'polypeptide(L)' 'MNLEGNKIGDAGARLISESLKSNSTLTSLNLERNQIGFAGAQSIFESLKDNSSLKFLYLMRIIFTILNPSSFIR' A
#
# COMPACT_ATOMS: atom_id res chain seq x y z
N MET A 1 2.62 -11.61 0.18
CA MET A 1 1.85 -11.65 -1.09
C MET A 1 2.59 -10.83 -2.13
N ASN A 2 2.85 -11.39 -3.32
CA ASN A 2 3.50 -10.67 -4.41
C ASN A 2 2.48 -10.33 -5.50
N LEU A 3 2.28 -9.04 -5.74
CA LEU A 3 1.41 -8.47 -6.76
C LEU A 3 2.18 -7.55 -7.71
N GLU A 4 3.50 -7.69 -7.81
CA GLU A 4 4.34 -6.93 -8.72
C GLU A 4 3.86 -7.05 -10.18
N GLY A 5 3.81 -5.92 -10.91
CA GLY A 5 3.60 -5.95 -12.37
C GLY A 5 2.17 -6.30 -12.83
N ASN A 6 1.16 -6.26 -11.95
CA ASN A 6 -0.22 -6.66 -12.25
C ASN A 6 -1.11 -5.56 -12.81
N LYS A 7 -0.55 -4.43 -13.26
CA LYS A 7 -1.30 -3.28 -13.79
C LYS A 7 -2.36 -2.73 -12.83
N ILE A 8 -2.12 -2.85 -11.53
CA ILE A 8 -3.03 -2.33 -10.49
C ILE A 8 -2.98 -0.80 -10.54
N GLY A 9 -4.13 -0.17 -10.77
CA GLY A 9 -4.32 1.28 -10.68
C GLY A 9 -4.87 1.73 -9.33
N ASP A 10 -5.19 3.01 -9.20
CA ASP A 10 -5.73 3.60 -7.96
C ASP A 10 -7.00 2.89 -7.44
N ALA A 11 -7.89 2.50 -8.34
CA ALA A 11 -9.10 1.74 -7.97
C ALA A 11 -8.77 0.38 -7.34
N GLY A 12 -7.79 -0.34 -7.90
CA GLY A 12 -7.33 -1.61 -7.35
C GLY A 12 -6.59 -1.43 -6.02
N ALA A 13 -5.78 -0.38 -5.90
CA ALA A 13 -5.12 -0.02 -4.65
C ALA A 13 -6.12 0.27 -3.52
N ARG A 14 -7.26 0.90 -3.83
CA ARG A 14 -8.34 1.12 -2.86
C ARG A 14 -8.96 -0.18 -2.36
N LEU A 15 -9.23 -1.14 -3.24
CA LEU A 15 -9.74 -2.46 -2.84
C LEU A 15 -8.74 -3.23 -1.98
N ILE A 16 -7.44 -3.11 -2.31
CA ILE A 16 -6.36 -3.64 -1.47
C ILE A 16 -6.37 -2.97 -0.09
N SER A 17 -6.50 -1.64 -0.02
CA SER A 17 -6.55 -0.93 1.25
C SER A 17 -7.74 -1.34 2.13
N GLU A 18 -8.91 -1.56 1.54
CA GLU A 18 -10.10 -2.02 2.26
C GLU A 18 -9.86 -3.44 2.82
N SER A 19 -9.24 -4.31 2.02
CA SER A 19 -8.88 -5.67 2.46
C SER A 19 -7.82 -5.67 3.56
N LEU A 20 -6.87 -4.71 3.53
CA LEU A 20 -5.82 -4.60 4.54
C LEU A 20 -6.38 -4.23 5.91
N LYS A 21 -7.43 -3.40 6.02
CA LYS A 21 -7.97 -2.98 7.34
C LYS A 21 -8.40 -4.16 8.22
N SER A 22 -8.92 -5.23 7.63
CA SER A 22 -9.35 -6.43 8.35
C SER A 22 -8.36 -7.59 8.28
N ASN A 23 -7.26 -7.46 7.53
CA ASN A 23 -6.29 -8.52 7.38
C ASN A 23 -5.31 -8.54 8.56
N SER A 24 -5.24 -9.65 9.30
CA SER A 24 -4.37 -9.81 10.46
C SER A 24 -3.24 -10.84 10.26
N THR A 25 -3.11 -11.40 9.06
CA THR A 25 -2.18 -12.51 8.77
C THR A 25 -1.07 -12.13 7.80
N LEU A 26 -1.32 -11.18 6.91
CA LEU A 26 -0.37 -10.76 5.89
C LEU A 26 0.72 -9.91 6.53
N THR A 27 1.96 -10.34 6.38
CA THR A 27 3.15 -9.66 6.93
C THR A 27 3.95 -8.90 5.87
N SER A 28 3.79 -9.25 4.59
CA SER A 28 4.50 -8.60 3.48
C SER A 28 3.64 -8.50 2.23
N LEU A 29 3.65 -7.35 1.57
CA LEU A 29 2.95 -7.08 0.32
C LEU A 29 3.87 -6.35 -0.68
N ASN A 30 4.07 -6.94 -1.86
CA ASN A 30 4.80 -6.29 -2.96
C ASN A 30 3.81 -5.80 -4.03
N LEU A 31 3.81 -4.48 -4.29
CA LEU A 31 3.02 -3.80 -5.31
C LEU A 31 3.89 -3.01 -6.29
N GLU A 32 5.19 -3.29 -6.37
CA GLU A 32 6.08 -2.64 -7.31
C GLU A 32 5.64 -2.86 -8.77
N ARG A 33 6.09 -1.97 -9.67
CA ARG A 33 5.80 -2.04 -11.12
C ARG A 33 4.29 -2.08 -11.46
N ASN A 34 3.44 -1.55 -10.59
CA ASN A 34 2.03 -1.28 -10.87
C ASN A 34 1.80 0.19 -11.28
N GLN A 35 0.56 0.52 -11.66
CA GLN A 35 0.13 1.86 -12.09
C GLN A 35 -0.59 2.60 -10.97
N ILE A 36 -0.14 2.39 -9.73
CA ILE A 36 -0.71 3.03 -8.54
C ILE A 36 -0.22 4.47 -8.52
N GLY A 37 -1.16 5.41 -8.57
CA GLY A 37 -0.92 6.84 -8.43
C GLY A 37 -0.94 7.27 -6.97
N PHE A 38 -0.93 8.59 -6.78
CA PHE A 38 -0.91 9.19 -5.44
C PHE A 38 -2.14 8.81 -4.62
N ALA A 39 -3.34 8.85 -5.20
CA ALA A 39 -4.59 8.58 -4.48
C ALA A 39 -4.70 7.13 -4.01
N GLY A 40 -4.29 6.17 -4.86
CA GLY A 40 -4.26 4.76 -4.51
C GLY A 40 -3.26 4.47 -3.39
N ALA A 41 -2.05 5.04 -3.47
CA ALA A 41 -1.06 4.87 -2.42
C ALA A 41 -1.48 5.51 -1.10
N GLN A 42 -2.05 6.73 -1.12
CA GLN A 42 -2.59 7.37 0.08
C GLN A 42 -3.65 6.48 0.75
N SER A 43 -4.53 5.85 -0.04
CA SER A 43 -5.54 4.92 0.48
C SER A 43 -4.89 3.72 1.18
N ILE A 44 -3.84 3.14 0.58
CA ILE A 44 -3.07 2.05 1.21
C ILE A 44 -2.46 2.52 2.52
N PHE A 45 -1.74 3.65 2.55
CA PHE A 45 -1.13 4.16 3.78
C PHE A 45 -2.14 4.44 4.89
N GLU A 46 -3.32 4.97 4.55
CA GLU A 46 -4.37 5.20 5.54
C GLU A 46 -4.85 3.89 6.17
N SER A 47 -4.98 2.81 5.39
CA SER A 47 -5.35 1.49 5.93
C SER A 47 -4.30 0.88 6.86
N LEU A 48 -3.03 1.28 6.73
CA LEU A 48 -1.95 0.77 7.59
C LEU A 48 -2.01 1.31 9.02
N LYS A 49 -2.74 2.41 9.26
CA LYS A 49 -2.98 2.89 10.63
C LYS A 49 -3.79 1.88 11.45
N ASP A 50 -4.66 1.14 10.78
CA ASP A 50 -5.52 0.11 11.39
C ASP A 50 -4.90 -1.30 11.30
N ASN A 51 -3.96 -1.52 10.36
CA ASN A 51 -3.33 -2.82 10.15
C ASN A 51 -2.02 -2.96 10.95
N SER A 52 -2.02 -3.85 11.95
CA SER A 52 -0.84 -4.13 12.78
C SER A 52 -0.01 -5.34 12.33
N SER A 53 -0.51 -6.16 11.39
CA SER A 53 0.17 -7.39 10.94
C SER A 53 1.18 -7.14 9.84
N LEU A 54 0.90 -6.20 8.93
CA LEU A 54 1.73 -5.91 7.76
C LEU A 54 3.01 -5.20 8.21
N LYS A 55 4.16 -5.81 7.93
CA LYS A 55 5.49 -5.31 8.31
C LYS A 55 6.25 -4.73 7.14
N PHE A 56 6.01 -5.25 5.93
CA PHE A 56 6.71 -4.84 4.72
C PHE A 56 5.72 -4.51 3.61
N LEU A 57 5.83 -3.30 3.07
CA LEU A 57 5.09 -2.85 1.91
C LEU A 57 6.07 -2.30 0.87
N TYR A 58 6.09 -2.91 -0.31
CA TYR A 58 6.90 -2.45 -1.45
C TYR A 58 5.99 -1.75 -2.46
N LEU A 59 6.27 -0.48 -2.74
CA LEU A 59 5.52 0.39 -3.64
C LEU A 59 6.48 1.14 -4.55
N MET A 60 5.96 1.71 -5.64
CA MET A 60 6.79 2.42 -6.62
C MET A 60 7.50 3.65 -6.00
N ARG A 61 8.80 3.80 -6.28
CA ARG A 61 9.70 4.81 -5.67
C ARG A 61 9.18 6.26 -5.75
N ILE A 62 8.50 6.64 -6.84
CA ILE A 62 8.08 8.04 -7.09
C ILE A 62 7.06 8.52 -6.04
N ILE A 63 6.27 7.60 -5.49
CA ILE A 63 5.20 7.94 -4.54
C ILE A 63 5.79 8.36 -3.18
N PHE A 64 6.87 7.71 -2.73
CA PHE A 64 7.53 7.99 -1.44
C PHE A 64 8.12 9.39 -1.37
N THR A 65 8.41 10.03 -2.50
CA THR A 65 8.91 11.41 -2.53
C THR A 65 7.80 12.42 -2.23
N ILE A 66 6.53 12.06 -2.47
CA ILE A 66 5.36 12.91 -2.26
C ILE A 66 4.70 12.60 -0.92
N LEU A 67 4.65 11.32 -0.54
CA LEU A 67 4.15 10.84 0.74
C LEU A 67 5.34 10.59 1.66
N ASN A 68 5.79 11.62 2.38
CA ASN A 68 6.88 11.51 3.35
C ASN A 68 6.54 10.42 4.40
N PRO A 69 7.20 9.24 4.39
CA PRO A 69 6.81 8.12 5.25
C PRO A 69 6.97 8.42 6.75
N SER A 70 7.79 9.41 7.10
CA SER A 70 7.99 9.89 8.48
C SER A 70 6.71 10.44 9.14
N SER A 71 5.70 10.85 8.36
CA SER A 71 4.42 11.35 8.90
C SER A 71 3.39 10.26 9.15
N PHE A 72 3.63 9.03 8.68
CA PHE A 72 2.69 7.92 8.78
C PHE A 72 3.07 6.88 9.84
N ILE A 73 4.30 6.94 10.35
CA ILE A 73 4.77 6.12 11.47
C ILE A 73 4.76 7.02 12.73
N ARG A 74 3.62 7.10 13.41
CA ARG A 74 3.53 7.52 14.82
C ARG A 74 2.69 6.51 15.57
#